data_AF-A0A7S1ZFQ6-F1
#
_entry.id   AF-A0A7S1ZFQ6-F1
#
_cell.length_a   1.000
_cell.length_b   1.000
_cell.length_c   1.000
_cell.angle_alpha   90.00
_cell.angle_beta   90.00
_cell.angle_gamma   90.00
#
_symmetry.space_group_name_H-M   'P 1'
#
loop_
_entity.id
_entity.type
_entity.pdbx_description
1 polymer ?
#
loop_
_entity_poly.entity_id
_entity_poly.type
_entity_poly.pdbx_seq_one_letter_code
_entity_poly.pdbx_strand_id
1 'polypeptide(L)'
;MSTTYYKLNVGKLPDELYRPEVPASQWLSRCETITSKTFPPNSLNTVDPIPFDVELERIIGIHIYMIGNVFPFLIVPFILLYALLPSSRIVIQCIFVYVFALGAVEVCIFKPYFRNKYNLKADVIHNGSKEGIKLYQYAFTERNTSKYLSAKFIWPSSLHRPAMESTPMLFAIVPHGVAPFGITTYPMWSKLF
;
A
#
# COMPACT_ATOMS: atom_id res chain seq x y z
N MET A 1 -21.17 -27.12 20.43
CA MET A 1 -21.61 -26.24 19.33
C MET A 1 -20.41 -25.97 18.43
N SER A 2 -20.53 -26.06 17.11
CA SER A 2 -19.47 -25.63 16.19
C SER A 2 -19.47 -24.11 16.10
N THR A 3 -18.34 -23.48 16.38
CA THR A 3 -18.17 -22.03 16.21
C THR A 3 -18.01 -21.72 14.74
N THR A 4 -18.87 -20.85 14.20
CA THR A 4 -18.73 -20.34 12.83
C THR A 4 -17.73 -19.20 12.80
N TYR A 5 -16.83 -19.20 11.81
CA TYR A 5 -15.87 -18.14 11.55
C TYR A 5 -16.10 -17.53 10.16
N TYR A 6 -15.79 -16.25 10.05
CA TYR A 6 -15.69 -15.56 8.76
C TYR A 6 -14.23 -15.34 8.43
N LYS A 7 -13.87 -15.55 7.16
CA LYS A 7 -12.55 -15.26 6.63
C LYS A 7 -12.67 -14.30 5.46
N LEU A 8 -12.06 -13.13 5.58
CA LEU A 8 -11.95 -12.16 4.49
C LEU A 8 -10.53 -12.17 3.94
N ASN A 9 -10.35 -12.54 2.68
CA ASN A 9 -9.09 -12.38 1.98
C ASN A 9 -9.08 -11.04 1.24
N VAL A 10 -8.28 -10.12 1.76
CA VAL A 10 -8.17 -8.73 1.29
C VAL A 10 -7.47 -8.70 -0.07
N GLY A 11 -6.47 -9.56 -0.30
CA GLY A 11 -5.77 -9.69 -1.58
C GLY A 11 -6.69 -10.01 -2.76
N LYS A 12 -7.77 -10.75 -2.50
CA LYS A 12 -8.76 -11.14 -3.52
C LYS A 12 -9.89 -10.13 -3.75
N LEU A 13 -9.99 -9.09 -2.94
CA LEU A 13 -11.00 -8.05 -3.14
C LEU A 13 -10.69 -7.29 -4.43
N PRO A 14 -11.66 -7.07 -5.32
CA PRO A 14 -11.49 -6.24 -6.51
C PRO A 14 -11.03 -4.80 -6.17
N ASP A 15 -10.29 -4.15 -7.07
CA ASP A 15 -9.74 -2.80 -6.81
C ASP A 15 -10.83 -1.75 -6.61
N GLU A 16 -11.97 -1.90 -7.28
CA GLU A 16 -13.13 -1.03 -7.17
C GLU A 16 -13.75 -1.01 -5.77
N LEU A 17 -13.51 -2.05 -4.95
CA LEU A 17 -14.01 -2.08 -3.57
C LEU A 17 -13.15 -1.27 -2.60
N TYR A 18 -11.92 -0.92 -2.98
CA TYR A 18 -11.02 -0.12 -2.14
C TYR A 18 -11.27 1.38 -2.28
N ARG A 19 -12.53 1.80 -2.18
CA ARG A 19 -12.89 3.22 -2.25
C ARG A 19 -13.60 3.66 -0.97
N PRO A 20 -13.37 4.90 -0.51
CA PRO A 20 -13.99 5.42 0.71
C PRO A 20 -15.52 5.32 0.73
N GLU A 21 -16.16 5.43 -0.44
CA GLU A 21 -17.62 5.35 -0.60
C GLU A 21 -18.19 3.93 -0.60
N VAL A 22 -17.35 2.89 -0.68
CA VAL A 22 -17.82 1.51 -0.73
C VAL A 22 -18.22 1.06 0.68
N PRO A 23 -19.49 0.69 0.92
CA PRO A 23 -19.92 0.26 2.24
C PRO A 23 -19.27 -1.08 2.60
N ALA A 24 -18.94 -1.26 3.88
CA ALA A 24 -18.30 -2.48 4.39
C ALA A 24 -19.10 -3.75 4.07
N SER A 25 -20.42 -3.68 3.92
CA SER A 25 -21.26 -4.81 3.51
C SER A 25 -20.84 -5.43 2.17
N GLN A 26 -20.30 -4.64 1.24
CA GLN A 26 -19.79 -5.16 -0.04
C GLN A 26 -18.48 -5.93 0.11
N TRP A 27 -17.68 -5.61 1.13
CA TRP A 27 -16.49 -6.40 1.47
C TRP A 27 -16.90 -7.69 2.18
N LEU A 28 -17.83 -7.56 3.14
CA LEU A 28 -18.32 -8.67 3.95
C LEU A 28 -19.08 -9.72 3.13
N SER A 29 -19.73 -9.33 2.04
CA SER A 29 -20.38 -10.27 1.11
C SER A 29 -19.39 -11.21 0.40
N ARG A 30 -18.08 -10.91 0.46
CA ARG A 30 -16.99 -11.74 -0.08
C ARG A 30 -16.31 -12.61 0.98
N CYS A 31 -16.80 -12.60 2.22
CA CYS A 31 -16.27 -13.46 3.26
C CYS A 31 -16.58 -14.93 2.99
N GLU A 32 -15.58 -15.79 3.16
CA GLU A 32 -15.78 -17.22 3.24
C GLU A 32 -16.32 -17.58 4.64
N THR A 33 -17.41 -18.34 4.70
CA THR A 33 -17.96 -18.86 5.96
C THR A 33 -17.39 -20.24 6.24
N ILE A 34 -16.82 -20.41 7.44
CA ILE A 34 -16.18 -21.65 7.87
C ILE A 34 -16.91 -22.16 9.11
N THR A 35 -17.56 -23.32 9.00
CA THR A 35 -18.36 -23.95 10.07
C THR A 35 -17.62 -25.09 10.78
N SER A 36 -16.38 -25.38 10.39
CA SER A 36 -15.54 -26.41 10.98
C SER A 36 -14.81 -25.93 12.25
N LYS A 37 -14.42 -26.87 13.11
CA LYS A 37 -13.59 -26.57 14.30
C LYS A 37 -12.20 -26.03 13.95
N THR A 38 -11.72 -26.29 12.73
CA THR A 38 -10.37 -25.93 12.27
C THR A 38 -10.41 -25.39 10.84
N PHE A 39 -9.48 -24.49 10.51
CA PHE A 39 -9.26 -24.03 9.15
C PHE A 39 -8.67 -25.16 8.29
N PRO A 40 -9.02 -25.24 6.98
CA PRO A 40 -8.37 -26.20 6.10
C PRO A 40 -6.84 -26.01 6.12
N PRO A 41 -6.05 -27.10 6.07
CA PRO A 41 -4.59 -27.00 6.00
C PRO A 41 -4.15 -26.01 4.91
N ASN A 42 -3.13 -25.20 5.21
CA ASN A 42 -2.58 -24.16 4.33
C ASN A 42 -3.56 -23.05 3.89
N SER A 43 -4.81 -23.01 4.35
CA SER A 43 -5.74 -21.94 3.96
C SER A 43 -5.33 -20.55 4.49
N LEU A 44 -4.60 -20.52 5.61
CA LEU A 44 -4.10 -19.29 6.22
C LEU A 44 -2.66 -18.97 5.81
N ASN A 45 -1.84 -20.00 5.57
CA ASN A 45 -0.42 -19.87 5.22
C ASN A 45 -0.19 -19.77 3.70
N THR A 46 -1.01 -18.99 3.02
CA THR A 46 -0.81 -18.67 1.59
C THR A 46 -0.78 -17.17 1.40
N VAL A 47 0.09 -16.74 0.49
CA VAL A 47 0.17 -15.36 0.02
C VAL A 47 -0.37 -15.35 -1.40
N ASP A 48 -1.28 -14.43 -1.71
CA ASP A 48 -1.75 -14.23 -3.07
C ASP A 48 -0.65 -13.49 -3.86
N PRO A 49 -0.46 -13.81 -5.15
CA PRO A 49 0.53 -13.12 -5.96
C PRO A 49 0.22 -11.62 -6.05
N ILE A 50 1.26 -10.80 -5.99
CA ILE A 50 1.15 -9.36 -6.23
C ILE A 50 0.85 -9.15 -7.72
N PRO A 51 -0.12 -8.29 -8.08
CA PRO A 51 -0.32 -7.92 -9.48
C PRO A 51 0.96 -7.36 -10.10
N PHE A 52 1.35 -7.86 -11.27
CA PHE A 52 2.64 -7.54 -11.89
C PHE A 52 2.85 -6.04 -12.12
N ASP A 53 1.79 -5.32 -12.48
CA ASP A 53 1.83 -3.87 -12.64
C ASP A 53 2.15 -3.13 -11.33
N VAL A 54 1.62 -3.61 -10.20
CA VAL A 54 1.92 -3.10 -8.86
C VAL A 54 3.36 -3.45 -8.46
N GLU A 55 3.81 -4.66 -8.76
CA GLU A 55 5.20 -5.07 -8.51
C GLU A 55 6.19 -4.17 -9.25
N LEU A 56 5.94 -3.90 -10.54
CA LEU A 56 6.76 -2.99 -11.35
C LEU A 56 6.77 -1.56 -10.81
N GLU A 57 5.61 -1.01 -10.43
CA GLU A 57 5.54 0.32 -9.81
C GLU A 57 6.30 0.37 -8.51
N ARG A 58 6.19 -0.66 -7.67
CA ARG A 58 6.90 -0.71 -6.38
C ARG A 58 8.41 -0.79 -6.58
N ILE A 59 8.90 -1.56 -7.55
CA ILE A 59 10.33 -1.65 -7.89
C ILE A 59 10.87 -0.28 -8.31
N ILE A 60 10.12 0.52 -9.06
CA ILE A 60 10.59 1.85 -9.50
C ILE A 60 10.40 2.90 -8.40
N GLY A 61 9.21 2.94 -7.80
CA GLY A 61 8.82 3.91 -6.78
C GLY A 61 9.69 3.84 -5.52
N ILE A 62 10.10 2.65 -5.08
CA ILE A 62 10.99 2.53 -3.91
C ILE A 62 12.37 3.16 -4.16
N HIS A 63 12.92 3.01 -5.36
CA HIS A 63 14.21 3.60 -5.71
C HIS A 63 14.10 5.12 -5.74
N ILE A 64 13.05 5.66 -6.38
CA ILE A 64 12.78 7.11 -6.40
C ILE A 64 12.63 7.65 -4.97
N TYR A 65 11.87 6.95 -4.11
CA TYR A 65 11.69 7.34 -2.72
C TYR A 65 13.00 7.35 -1.94
N MET A 66 13.79 6.28 -2.01
CA MET A 66 15.07 6.19 -1.30
C MET A 66 16.06 7.24 -1.79
N ILE A 67 16.16 7.43 -3.11
CA ILE A 67 16.96 8.48 -3.71
C ILE A 67 16.47 9.84 -3.24
N GLY A 68 15.18 10.14 -3.31
CA GLY A 68 14.62 11.43 -2.91
C GLY A 68 14.90 11.80 -1.44
N ASN A 69 14.96 10.81 -0.54
CA ASN A 69 15.32 11.04 0.86
C ASN A 69 16.81 11.33 1.06
N VAL A 70 17.69 10.72 0.26
CA VAL A 70 19.15 10.84 0.42
C VAL A 70 19.73 11.97 -0.44
N PHE A 71 19.10 12.28 -1.57
CA PHE A 71 19.58 13.21 -2.59
C PHE A 71 19.90 14.60 -2.05
N PRO A 72 19.08 15.23 -1.17
CA PRO A 72 19.41 16.55 -0.59
C PRO A 72 20.78 16.58 0.10
N PHE A 73 21.19 15.47 0.72
CA PHE A 73 22.48 15.34 1.41
C PHE A 73 23.64 15.06 0.44
N LEU A 74 23.34 14.56 -0.77
CA LEU A 74 24.33 14.21 -1.79
C LEU A 74 24.62 15.34 -2.79
N ILE A 75 23.79 16.38 -2.86
CA ILE A 75 23.95 17.48 -3.82
C ILE A 75 25.34 18.12 -3.70
N VAL A 76 25.74 18.53 -2.50
CA VAL A 76 27.04 19.20 -2.28
C VAL A 76 28.22 18.26 -2.59
N PRO A 77 28.26 17.01 -2.06
CA PRO A 77 29.28 16.03 -2.46
C PRO A 77 29.35 15.81 -3.98
N PHE A 78 28.22 15.69 -4.67
CA PHE A 78 28.20 15.50 -6.12
C PHE A 78 28.75 16.71 -6.88
N ILE A 79 28.43 17.94 -6.47
CA ILE A 79 29.00 19.14 -7.09
C ILE A 79 30.53 19.17 -6.92
N LEU A 80 31.02 18.90 -5.71
CA LEU A 80 32.45 18.87 -5.42
C LEU A 80 33.18 17.79 -6.22
N LEU A 81 32.64 16.57 -6.24
CA LEU A 81 33.21 15.46 -7.03
C LEU A 81 33.22 15.80 -8.52
N TYR A 82 32.11 16.33 -9.05
CA TYR A 82 31.97 16.69 -10.46
C TYR A 82 32.99 17.76 -10.90
N ALA A 83 33.24 18.75 -10.05
CA ALA A 83 34.18 19.83 -10.31
C ALA A 83 35.65 19.36 -10.20
N LEU A 84 35.98 18.60 -9.14
CA LEU A 84 37.36 18.28 -8.77
C LEU A 84 37.92 17.01 -9.43
N LEU A 85 37.05 16.06 -9.79
CA LEU A 85 37.47 14.74 -10.31
C LEU A 85 36.81 14.46 -11.67
N PRO A 86 37.53 14.63 -12.81
CA PRO A 86 36.99 14.39 -14.15
C PRO A 86 36.38 12.99 -14.34
N SER A 87 36.96 11.96 -13.73
CA SER A 87 36.47 10.57 -13.79
C SER A 87 35.10 10.38 -13.13
N SER A 88 34.75 11.20 -12.14
CA SER A 88 33.46 11.11 -11.44
C SER A 88 32.29 11.64 -12.27
N ARG A 89 32.56 12.48 -13.28
CA ARG A 89 31.51 13.14 -14.09
C ARG A 89 30.60 12.15 -14.79
N ILE A 90 31.18 11.09 -15.36
CA ILE A 90 30.43 10.03 -16.05
C ILE A 90 29.52 9.31 -15.06
N VAL A 91 30.05 8.93 -13.89
CA VAL A 91 29.26 8.23 -12.85
C VAL A 91 28.09 9.09 -12.38
N ILE A 92 28.34 10.37 -12.11
CA ILE A 92 27.31 11.32 -11.69
C ILE A 92 26.25 11.49 -12.78
N GLN A 93 26.66 11.67 -14.04
CA GLN A 93 25.74 11.73 -15.17
C GLN A 93 24.89 10.46 -15.31
N CYS A 94 25.48 9.27 -15.16
CA CYS A 94 24.75 8.01 -15.18
C CYS A 94 23.70 7.95 -14.05
N ILE A 95 24.06 8.39 -12.84
CA ILE A 95 23.11 8.47 -11.72
C ILE A 95 21.96 9.42 -12.09
N PHE A 96 22.24 10.64 -12.56
CA PHE A 96 21.20 11.59 -12.94
C PHE A 96 20.29 11.08 -14.05
N VAL A 97 20.86 10.46 -15.09
CA VAL A 97 20.08 9.83 -16.18
C VAL A 97 19.19 8.72 -15.64
N TYR A 98 19.72 7.88 -14.75
CA TYR A 98 18.94 6.82 -14.09
C TYR A 98 17.78 7.39 -13.27
N VAL A 99 18.04 8.35 -12.37
CA VAL A 99 17.00 8.97 -11.53
C VAL A 99 15.94 9.66 -12.40
N PHE A 100 16.38 10.40 -13.42
CA PHE A 100 15.47 11.09 -14.34
C PHE A 100 14.62 10.10 -15.13
N ALA A 101 15.21 9.01 -15.64
CA ALA A 101 14.48 7.97 -16.36
C ALA A 101 13.43 7.30 -15.45
N LEU A 102 13.79 6.96 -14.21
CA LEU A 102 12.82 6.45 -13.24
C LEU A 102 11.69 7.45 -12.98
N GLY A 103 12.03 8.72 -12.75
CA GLY A 103 11.06 9.79 -12.53
C GLY A 103 10.13 9.99 -13.72
N ALA A 104 10.64 9.89 -14.94
CA ALA A 104 9.85 9.96 -16.16
C ALA A 104 8.90 8.76 -16.30
N VAL A 105 9.35 7.54 -16.00
CA VAL A 105 8.47 6.36 -15.98
C VAL A 105 7.36 6.52 -14.93
N GLU A 106 7.70 6.95 -13.73
CA GLU A 106 6.72 7.19 -12.67
C GLU A 106 5.67 8.24 -13.06
N VAL A 107 6.11 9.40 -13.53
CA VAL A 107 5.21 10.53 -13.85
C VAL A 107 4.40 10.29 -15.12
N CYS A 108 5.03 9.76 -16.17
CA CYS A 108 4.40 9.65 -17.49
C CYS A 108 3.67 8.32 -17.70
N ILE A 109 4.03 7.25 -16.97
CA ILE A 109 3.45 5.92 -17.17
C ILE A 109 2.64 5.50 -15.94
N PHE A 110 3.26 5.35 -14.77
CA PHE A 110 2.57 4.76 -13.62
C PHE A 110 1.50 5.68 -13.03
N LYS A 111 1.80 6.96 -12.79
CA LYS A 111 0.81 7.92 -12.27
C LYS A 111 -0.48 7.94 -13.09
N PRO A 112 -0.47 8.13 -14.43
CA PRO A 112 -1.71 8.12 -15.20
C PRO A 112 -2.36 6.73 -15.24
N TYR A 113 -1.57 5.65 -15.35
CA TYR A 113 -2.08 4.29 -15.36
C TYR A 113 -2.86 3.97 -14.07
N PHE A 114 -2.26 4.17 -12.90
CA PHE A 114 -2.89 3.87 -11.61
C PHE A 114 -4.02 4.83 -11.27
N ARG A 115 -3.94 6.09 -11.71
CA ARG A 115 -5.06 7.03 -11.61
C ARG A 115 -6.30 6.48 -12.31
N ASN A 116 -6.13 5.94 -13.53
CA ASN A 116 -7.22 5.34 -14.29
C ASN A 116 -7.68 4.01 -13.67
N LYS A 117 -6.73 3.11 -13.35
CA LYS A 117 -7.01 1.80 -12.72
C LYS A 117 -7.85 1.93 -11.46
N TYR A 118 -7.58 2.94 -10.64
CA TYR A 118 -8.28 3.17 -9.38
C TYR A 118 -9.45 4.14 -9.48
N ASN A 119 -9.77 4.63 -10.69
CA ASN A 119 -10.82 5.62 -10.94
C ASN A 119 -10.70 6.87 -10.04
N LEU A 120 -9.48 7.35 -9.87
CA LEU A 120 -9.22 8.54 -9.04
C LEU A 120 -9.68 9.77 -9.82
N LYS A 121 -10.82 10.33 -9.41
CA LYS A 121 -11.34 11.57 -10.00
C LYS A 121 -10.29 12.68 -9.90
N ALA A 122 -10.14 13.44 -10.99
CA ALA A 122 -9.20 14.56 -11.11
C ALA A 122 -9.32 15.58 -9.97
N ASP A 123 -10.56 15.81 -9.55
CA ASP A 123 -10.95 16.93 -8.69
C ASP A 123 -10.43 16.81 -7.26
N VAL A 124 -10.13 15.58 -6.80
CA VAL A 124 -9.59 15.35 -5.45
C VAL A 124 -8.07 15.53 -5.41
N ILE A 125 -7.38 15.32 -6.54
CA ILE A 125 -5.94 15.52 -6.68
C ILE A 125 -5.63 17.00 -6.96
N HIS A 126 -6.51 17.69 -7.70
CA HIS A 126 -6.27 19.07 -8.14
C HIS A 126 -6.49 20.15 -7.07
N ASN A 127 -7.31 19.89 -6.05
CA ASN A 127 -7.66 20.94 -5.08
C ASN A 127 -6.72 21.04 -3.88
N GLY A 128 -5.74 20.15 -3.74
CA GLY A 128 -4.78 20.19 -2.61
C GLY A 128 -5.44 20.26 -1.23
N SER A 129 -6.73 19.89 -1.13
CA SER A 129 -7.46 20.00 0.11
C SER A 129 -6.84 19.02 1.10
N LYS A 130 -6.66 19.46 2.34
CA LYS A 130 -6.07 18.63 3.40
C LYS A 130 -6.88 17.34 3.58
N GLU A 131 -8.19 17.36 3.37
CA GLU A 131 -9.01 16.15 3.40
C GLU A 131 -8.69 15.20 2.25
N GLY A 132 -8.52 15.69 1.02
CA GLY A 132 -8.19 14.87 -0.14
C GLY A 132 -6.83 14.18 0.02
N ILE A 133 -5.81 14.91 0.46
CA ILE A 133 -4.47 14.35 0.71
C ILE A 133 -4.52 13.26 1.78
N LYS A 134 -5.20 13.52 2.90
CA LYS A 134 -5.35 12.54 3.99
C LYS A 134 -6.07 11.28 3.52
N LEU A 135 -7.22 11.42 2.86
CA LEU A 135 -8.03 10.29 2.42
C LEU A 135 -7.24 9.35 1.49
N TYR A 136 -6.45 9.91 0.58
CA TYR A 136 -5.67 9.14 -0.38
C TYR A 136 -4.40 8.55 0.21
N GLN A 137 -3.71 9.27 1.09
CA GLN A 137 -2.53 8.72 1.78
C GLN A 137 -2.90 7.46 2.55
N TYR A 138 -4.02 7.48 3.30
CA TYR A 138 -4.49 6.29 4.00
C TYR A 138 -4.97 5.19 3.03
N ALA A 139 -5.78 5.53 2.02
CA ALA A 139 -6.30 4.53 1.08
C ALA A 139 -5.18 3.80 0.30
N PHE A 140 -4.13 4.53 -0.11
CA PHE A 140 -2.98 3.92 -0.78
C PHE A 140 -2.13 3.08 0.16
N THR A 141 -1.82 3.59 1.36
CA THR A 141 -1.02 2.84 2.33
C THR A 141 -1.75 1.60 2.85
N GLU A 142 -3.03 1.71 3.17
CA GLU A 142 -3.86 0.57 3.58
C GLU A 142 -3.99 -0.44 2.44
N ARG A 143 -4.33 -0.01 1.22
CA ARG A 143 -4.42 -0.93 0.08
C ARG A 143 -3.09 -1.66 -0.17
N ASN A 144 -1.97 -0.94 -0.14
CA ASN A 144 -0.65 -1.53 -0.37
C ASN A 144 -0.31 -2.59 0.69
N THR A 145 -0.59 -2.28 1.95
CA THR A 145 -0.26 -3.16 3.07
C THR A 145 -1.25 -4.31 3.25
N SER A 146 -2.53 -4.09 2.96
CA SER A 146 -3.56 -5.10 3.21
C SER A 146 -3.84 -5.96 1.98
N LYS A 147 -3.92 -5.37 0.79
CA LYS A 147 -4.23 -6.10 -0.45
C LYS A 147 -2.99 -6.80 -0.99
N TYR A 148 -1.92 -6.03 -1.19
CA TYR A 148 -0.73 -6.54 -1.88
C TYR A 148 0.24 -7.31 -0.98
N LEU A 149 -0.04 -7.39 0.33
CA LEU A 149 0.56 -8.40 1.23
C LEU A 149 -0.42 -9.53 1.56
N SER A 150 -1.55 -9.62 0.85
CA SER A 150 -2.52 -10.71 0.96
C SER A 150 -3.02 -10.94 2.38
N ALA A 151 -3.31 -9.86 3.11
CA ALA A 151 -3.80 -9.95 4.46
C ALA A 151 -5.12 -10.73 4.50
N LYS A 152 -5.25 -11.62 5.48
CA LYS A 152 -6.47 -12.38 5.74
C LYS A 152 -6.98 -12.04 7.12
N PHE A 153 -8.21 -11.56 7.19
CA PHE A 153 -8.89 -11.30 8.46
C PHE A 153 -9.79 -12.47 8.80
N ILE A 154 -9.78 -12.83 10.08
CA ILE A 154 -10.57 -13.94 10.62
C ILE A 154 -11.23 -13.48 11.91
N TRP A 155 -12.52 -13.75 12.04
CA TRP A 155 -13.24 -13.47 13.28
C TRP A 155 -14.41 -14.45 13.47
N PRO A 156 -14.81 -14.75 14.71
CA PRO A 156 -15.96 -15.59 15.00
C PRO A 156 -17.27 -14.89 14.63
N SER A 157 -18.32 -15.66 14.37
CA SER A 157 -19.64 -15.13 14.02
C SER A 157 -20.25 -14.24 15.09
N SER A 158 -19.86 -14.40 16.36
CA SER A 158 -20.26 -13.53 17.47
C SER A 158 -19.80 -12.07 17.29
N LEU A 159 -18.78 -11.81 16.46
CA LEU A 159 -18.29 -10.46 16.15
C LEU A 159 -18.75 -9.96 14.78
N HIS A 160 -19.44 -10.77 13.98
CA HIS A 160 -19.87 -10.37 12.63
C HIS A 160 -21.10 -9.45 12.67
N ARG A 161 -21.12 -8.43 11.82
CA ARG A 161 -22.29 -7.55 11.71
C ARG A 161 -23.51 -8.33 11.19
N PRO A 162 -24.73 -8.10 11.73
CA PRO A 162 -25.11 -6.96 12.58
C PRO A 162 -24.92 -7.19 14.09
N ALA A 163 -24.37 -8.32 14.56
CA ALA A 163 -24.32 -8.64 16.00
C ALA A 163 -23.62 -7.59 16.87
N MET A 164 -22.72 -6.79 16.29
CA MET A 164 -21.96 -5.74 16.96
C MET A 164 -22.30 -4.32 16.49
N GLU A 165 -23.42 -4.11 15.78
CA GLU A 165 -23.75 -2.81 15.17
C GLU A 165 -24.01 -1.70 16.21
N SER A 166 -24.57 -2.05 17.37
CA SER A 166 -24.84 -1.13 18.48
C SER A 166 -23.77 -1.17 19.59
N THR A 167 -22.71 -1.96 19.44
CA THR A 167 -21.70 -2.17 20.48
C THR A 167 -20.45 -1.33 20.20
N PRO A 168 -20.02 -0.46 21.12
CA PRO A 168 -18.73 0.23 21.00
C PRO A 168 -17.59 -0.80 21.01
N MET A 169 -16.88 -0.93 19.89
CA MET A 169 -15.75 -1.86 19.76
C MET A 169 -14.44 -1.12 19.52
N LEU A 170 -13.40 -1.49 20.27
CA LEU A 170 -12.03 -1.16 19.91
C LEU A 170 -11.46 -2.31 19.06
N PHE A 171 -11.27 -2.06 17.77
CA PHE A 171 -10.71 -3.04 16.86
C PHE A 171 -9.19 -2.85 16.76
N ALA A 172 -8.42 -3.80 17.29
CA ALA A 172 -6.96 -3.82 17.18
C ALA A 172 -6.55 -4.80 16.07
N ILE A 173 -5.92 -4.30 15.01
CA ILE A 173 -5.34 -5.12 13.96
C ILE A 173 -3.86 -5.30 14.25
N VAL A 174 -3.43 -6.54 14.47
CA VAL A 174 -2.00 -6.90 14.46
C VAL A 174 -1.71 -7.51 13.09
N PRO A 175 -1.06 -6.79 12.17
CA PRO A 175 -0.74 -7.35 10.87
C PRO A 175 0.27 -8.50 11.04
N HIS A 176 -0.09 -9.70 10.60
CA HIS A 176 0.86 -10.79 10.39
C HIS A 176 1.36 -10.72 8.95
N GLY A 177 2.45 -10.00 8.73
CA GLY A 177 3.10 -9.90 7.43
C GLY A 177 4.59 -9.56 7.57
N VAL A 178 5.41 -10.10 6.67
CA VAL A 178 6.84 -9.75 6.59
C VAL A 178 6.92 -8.36 5.97
N ALA A 179 7.06 -7.34 6.81
CA ALA A 179 7.46 -6.03 6.34
C ALA A 179 8.99 -6.04 6.16
N PRO A 180 9.54 -5.86 4.94
CA PRO A 180 10.94 -5.50 4.84
C PRO A 180 11.16 -4.17 5.58
N PHE A 181 12.16 -4.20 6.46
CA PHE A 181 12.66 -3.14 7.32
C PHE A 181 12.30 -1.70 6.90
N GLY A 182 11.62 -0.99 7.80
CA GLY A 182 11.67 0.49 7.89
C GLY A 182 10.51 1.29 7.30
N ILE A 183 9.68 0.75 6.40
CA ILE A 183 8.66 1.55 5.69
C ILE A 183 7.23 1.35 6.22
N THR A 184 6.92 0.20 6.83
CA THR A 184 5.60 -0.06 7.43
C THR A 184 5.35 0.69 8.74
N THR A 185 6.35 1.38 9.27
CA THR A 185 6.21 2.27 10.43
C THR A 185 5.88 3.71 10.03
N TYR A 186 5.91 4.08 8.74
CA TYR A 186 5.56 5.43 8.30
C TYR A 186 4.14 5.90 8.70
N PRO A 187 3.10 5.04 8.73
CA PRO A 187 1.79 5.43 9.30
C PRO A 187 1.84 5.67 10.82
N MET A 188 2.85 5.15 11.54
CA MET A 188 3.05 5.40 12.97
C MET A 188 3.87 6.68 13.22
N TRP A 189 4.84 6.99 12.36
CA TRP A 189 5.68 8.19 12.50
C TRP A 189 4.98 9.47 12.03
N SER A 190 4.08 9.37 11.03
CA SER A 190 3.25 10.50 10.57
C SER A 190 2.14 10.91 11.55
N LYS A 191 2.04 10.27 12.73
CA LYS A 191 1.11 10.61 13.81
C LYS A 191 1.79 11.19 15.06
N LEU A 192 3.10 11.46 15.00
CA LEU A 192 3.84 12.13 16.07
C LEU A 192 4.08 13.63 15.80
N PHE A 193 3.53 14.18 14.71
CA PHE A 193 3.55 15.60 14.39
C PHE A 193 2.22 16.05 13.74
#